data_AF-A0A6N2SVV6-F1
#
_entry.id   AF-A0A6N2SVV6-F1
#
_cell.length_a   1.000
_cell.length_b   1.000
_cell.length_c   1.000
_cell.angle_alpha   90.00
_cell.angle_beta   90.00
_cell.angle_gamma   90.00
#
_symmetry.space_group_name_H-M   'P 1'
#
loop_
_entity.id
_entity.type
_entity.pdbx_description
1 polymer ?
#
loop_
_entity_poly.entity_id
_entity_poly.type
_entity_poly.pdbx_seq_one_letter_code
_entity_poly.pdbx_strand_id
1 'polypeptide(L)'
;MLISAILVALIAIGSQWWFSHTITRTWLYPIWAGFMVAVVMGDPINGMKAAAYIQLTYLGWITAGGTMPGNLMVAGVFGTALTIISGASPSLAPTFAVPFSLLGILINQAYMTINAFWVHKADKYLEQGNITGVRLMNYVPSGITSTILYGVPAFCLVYFGGDFATKALAAIPQNIIDALNVVGALMPALGIAMLLSFLAKKKIVAFFFIGYFATVYAKLDTMAITIFAACVGVLIYLFTMKKEGEEE
;
A
#
# COMPACT_ATOMS: atom_id res chain seq x y z
N MET A 1 22.54 -2.71 12.91
CA MET A 1 21.12 -2.44 13.26
C MET A 1 20.78 -0.95 13.27
N LEU A 2 21.55 -0.07 13.91
CA LEU A 2 21.26 1.37 13.94
C LEU A 2 21.14 2.02 12.54
N ILE A 3 22.09 1.74 11.64
CA ILE A 3 22.06 2.26 10.26
C ILE A 3 20.80 1.79 9.52
N SER A 4 20.51 0.48 9.58
CA SER A 4 19.28 -0.08 9.00
C SER A 4 18.01 0.56 9.58
N ALA A 5 17.96 0.81 10.89
CA ALA A 5 16.82 1.46 11.53
C ALA A 5 16.62 2.90 11.05
N ILE A 6 17.70 3.68 10.90
CA ILE A 6 17.65 5.04 10.35
C ILE A 6 17.17 5.00 8.89
N LEU A 7 17.71 4.08 8.09
CA LEU A 7 17.34 3.96 6.68
C LEU A 7 15.89 3.52 6.50
N VAL A 8 15.40 2.59 7.32
CA VAL A 8 13.99 2.18 7.33
C VAL A 8 13.08 3.34 7.77
N ALA A 9 13.50 4.14 8.76
CA ALA A 9 12.77 5.35 9.14
C ALA A 9 12.68 6.38 8.00
N LEU A 10 13.76 6.58 7.26
CA LEU A 10 13.77 7.45 6.07
C LEU A 10 12.87 6.91 4.96
N ILE A 11 12.83 5.59 4.75
CA ILE A 11 11.90 4.96 3.80
C ILE A 11 10.45 5.17 4.26
N ALA A 12 10.15 5.01 5.55
CA ALA A 12 8.82 5.25 6.12
C ALA A 12 8.38 6.71 5.89
N ILE A 13 9.25 7.67 6.22
CA ILE A 13 9.01 9.11 6.01
C ILE A 13 8.78 9.40 4.53
N GLY A 14 9.69 8.93 3.67
CA GLY A 14 9.66 9.16 2.24
C GLY A 14 8.42 8.57 1.57
N SER A 15 7.92 7.44 2.07
CA SER A 15 6.69 6.82 1.56
C SER A 15 5.43 7.62 1.92
N GLN A 16 5.41 8.32 3.06
CA GLN A 16 4.23 9.02 3.59
C GLN A 16 4.20 10.52 3.27
N TRP A 17 5.38 11.12 3.14
CA TRP A 17 5.51 12.56 2.93
C TRP A 17 5.07 12.95 1.52
N TRP A 18 4.50 14.15 1.36
CA TRP A 18 3.95 14.66 0.11
C TRP A 18 4.93 14.59 -1.08
N PHE A 19 6.23 14.65 -0.80
CA PHE A 19 7.29 14.44 -1.79
C PHE A 19 7.14 13.15 -2.61
N SER A 20 6.56 12.08 -2.04
CA SER A 20 6.31 10.81 -2.72
C SER A 20 5.38 10.96 -3.93
N HIS A 21 4.41 11.87 -3.87
CA HIS A 21 3.43 12.07 -4.93
C HIS A 21 4.03 12.75 -6.17
N THR A 22 5.12 13.49 -5.99
CA THR A 22 5.87 14.15 -7.07
C THR A 22 6.73 13.18 -7.89
N ILE A 23 7.17 12.05 -7.30
CA ILE A 23 8.06 11.09 -7.98
C ILE A 23 7.22 10.05 -8.73
N THR A 24 6.41 9.25 -8.03
CA THR A 24 5.37 8.38 -8.62
C THR A 24 4.45 7.84 -7.52
N ARG A 25 3.16 7.68 -7.82
CA ARG A 25 2.20 7.03 -6.91
C ARG A 25 2.54 5.54 -6.66
N THR A 26 3.35 4.95 -7.53
CA THR A 26 3.73 3.54 -7.51
C THR A 26 4.70 3.19 -6.37
N TRP A 27 5.47 4.17 -5.89
CA TRP A 27 6.45 3.94 -4.82
C TRP A 27 5.82 3.67 -3.44
N LEU A 28 4.51 3.95 -3.32
CA LEU A 28 3.68 3.72 -2.14
C LEU A 28 3.29 2.25 -1.94
N TYR A 29 3.40 1.43 -2.99
CA TYR A 29 2.92 0.06 -2.93
C TYR A 29 3.84 -0.84 -2.09
N PRO A 30 3.28 -1.78 -1.31
CA PRO A 30 4.02 -2.68 -0.46
C PRO A 30 5.21 -3.35 -1.14
N ILE A 31 5.08 -3.71 -2.42
CA ILE A 31 6.15 -4.36 -3.18
C ILE A 31 7.43 -3.50 -3.27
N TRP A 32 7.30 -2.19 -3.48
CA TRP A 32 8.44 -1.29 -3.59
C TRP A 32 8.95 -0.84 -2.23
N ALA A 33 8.05 -0.39 -1.36
CA ALA A 33 8.41 0.05 -0.02
C ALA A 33 9.06 -1.09 0.80
N GLY A 34 8.46 -2.29 0.73
CA GLY A 34 8.99 -3.49 1.36
C GLY A 34 10.30 -3.96 0.74
N PHE A 35 10.47 -3.87 -0.58
CA PHE A 35 11.76 -4.17 -1.22
C PHE A 35 12.88 -3.25 -0.74
N MET A 36 12.63 -1.94 -0.66
CA MET A 36 13.65 -1.01 -0.14
C MET A 36 14.03 -1.35 1.30
N VAL A 37 13.05 -1.61 2.16
CA VAL A 37 13.27 -2.06 3.54
C VAL A 37 14.10 -3.34 3.59
N ALA A 38 13.78 -4.31 2.73
CA ALA A 38 14.51 -5.57 2.63
C ALA A 38 15.98 -5.38 2.28
N VAL A 39 16.28 -4.47 1.33
CA VAL A 39 17.64 -4.13 0.92
C VAL A 39 18.42 -3.51 2.08
N VAL A 40 17.86 -2.53 2.80
CA VAL A 40 18.58 -1.88 3.93
C VAL A 40 18.67 -2.75 5.18
N MET A 41 17.84 -3.79 5.29
CA MET A 41 17.92 -4.79 6.36
C MET A 41 18.81 -5.99 6.01
N GLY A 42 19.30 -6.09 4.76
CA GLY A 42 20.27 -7.09 4.34
C GLY A 42 19.69 -8.43 3.87
N ASP A 43 18.36 -8.55 3.74
CA ASP A 43 17.70 -9.76 3.19
C ASP A 43 16.71 -9.38 2.07
N PRO A 44 17.21 -9.00 0.89
CA PRO A 44 16.38 -8.53 -0.21
C PRO A 44 15.48 -9.62 -0.79
N ILE A 45 15.89 -10.89 -0.76
CA ILE A 45 15.10 -11.98 -1.37
C ILE A 45 13.90 -12.35 -0.50
N ASN A 46 14.10 -12.61 0.80
CA ASN A 46 12.98 -12.95 1.66
C ASN A 46 12.08 -11.73 1.88
N GLY A 47 12.65 -10.53 2.01
CA GLY A 47 11.87 -9.32 2.14
C GLY A 47 11.08 -8.94 0.88
N MET A 48 11.60 -9.18 -0.33
CA MET A 48 10.82 -9.01 -1.56
C MET A 48 9.67 -10.02 -1.64
N LYS A 49 9.90 -11.28 -1.28
CA LYS A 49 8.82 -12.29 -1.21
C LYS A 49 7.74 -11.85 -0.22
N ALA A 50 8.13 -11.37 0.95
CA ALA A 50 7.21 -10.87 1.97
C ALA A 50 6.40 -9.67 1.44
N ALA A 51 7.09 -8.70 0.83
CA ALA A 51 6.48 -7.54 0.20
C ALA A 51 5.49 -7.93 -0.91
N ALA A 52 5.78 -8.97 -1.69
CA ALA A 52 4.87 -9.50 -2.70
C ALA A 52 3.62 -10.13 -2.07
N TYR A 53 3.74 -10.95 -1.02
CA TYR A 53 2.57 -11.48 -0.30
C TYR A 53 1.71 -10.38 0.31
N ILE A 54 2.33 -9.34 0.86
CA ILE A 54 1.62 -8.16 1.35
C ILE A 54 0.90 -7.49 0.18
N GLN A 55 1.57 -7.23 -0.94
CA GLN A 55 0.97 -6.64 -2.15
C GLN A 55 -0.25 -7.42 -2.63
N LEU A 56 -0.20 -8.76 -2.63
CA LEU A 56 -1.33 -9.61 -3.01
C LEU A 56 -2.57 -9.37 -2.14
N THR A 57 -2.37 -9.11 -0.86
CA THR A 57 -3.46 -8.82 0.11
C THR A 57 -4.17 -7.50 -0.20
N TYR A 58 -3.46 -6.58 -0.85
CA TYR A 58 -3.96 -5.25 -1.22
C TYR A 58 -4.24 -5.11 -2.71
N LEU A 59 -4.30 -6.23 -3.46
CA LEU A 59 -4.72 -6.20 -4.86
C LEU A 59 -6.16 -5.70 -4.94
N GLY A 60 -6.33 -4.54 -5.56
CA GLY A 60 -7.63 -3.88 -5.65
C GLY A 60 -7.89 -2.80 -4.62
N TRP A 61 -6.88 -2.45 -3.82
CA TRP A 61 -6.92 -1.24 -3.01
C TRP A 61 -7.15 -0.02 -3.91
N ILE A 62 -8.28 0.65 -3.71
CA ILE A 62 -8.65 1.90 -4.37
C ILE A 62 -9.16 2.85 -3.30
N THR A 63 -8.70 4.10 -3.34
CA THR A 63 -9.22 5.16 -2.48
C THR A 63 -10.53 5.68 -3.08
N ALA A 64 -11.67 5.29 -2.52
CA ALA A 64 -12.98 5.80 -2.93
C ALA A 64 -13.40 6.94 -1.99
N GLY A 65 -13.67 8.12 -2.55
CA GLY A 65 -14.20 9.26 -1.78
C GLY A 65 -13.30 9.74 -0.63
N GLY A 66 -11.98 9.56 -0.72
CA GLY A 66 -11.03 9.92 0.34
C GLY A 66 -10.93 8.92 1.49
N THR A 67 -11.69 7.82 1.46
CA THR A 67 -11.56 6.74 2.45
C THR A 67 -10.51 5.73 1.99
N MET A 68 -9.57 5.42 2.88
CA MET A 68 -8.53 4.42 2.65
C MET A 68 -8.88 3.14 3.41
N PRO A 69 -9.07 1.99 2.74
CA PRO A 69 -9.38 0.73 3.42
C PRO A 69 -8.19 0.16 4.22
N GLY A 70 -6.99 0.70 4.00
CA GLY A 70 -5.73 0.31 4.64
C GLY A 70 -4.62 1.30 4.29
N ASN A 71 -3.63 1.48 5.16
CA ASN A 71 -2.43 2.26 4.83
C ASN A 71 -1.35 1.33 4.23
N LEU A 72 -1.32 1.30 2.88
CA LEU A 72 -0.42 0.47 2.08
C LEU A 72 1.07 0.66 2.42
N MET A 73 1.47 1.91 2.62
CA MET A 73 2.86 2.28 2.88
C MET A 73 3.31 1.76 4.24
N VAL A 74 2.46 1.88 5.28
CA VAL A 74 2.73 1.28 6.59
C VAL A 74 2.76 -0.25 6.49
N ALA A 75 1.82 -0.85 5.75
CA ALA A 75 1.77 -2.30 5.56
C ALA A 75 3.07 -2.84 4.97
N GLY A 76 3.58 -2.20 3.90
CA GLY A 76 4.82 -2.59 3.23
C GLY A 76 6.05 -2.43 4.11
N VAL A 77 6.21 -1.27 4.75
CA VAL A 77 7.40 -0.98 5.55
C VAL A 77 7.45 -1.85 6.81
N PHE A 78 6.38 -1.82 7.61
CA PHE A 78 6.35 -2.49 8.92
C PHE A 78 6.18 -4.00 8.77
N GLY A 79 5.35 -4.45 7.82
CA GLY A 79 5.13 -5.87 7.55
C GLY A 79 6.40 -6.57 7.07
N THR A 80 7.12 -5.97 6.11
CA THR A 80 8.38 -6.54 5.63
C THR A 80 9.47 -6.48 6.70
N ALA A 81 9.60 -5.36 7.42
CA ALA A 81 10.59 -5.26 8.49
C ALA A 81 10.38 -6.31 9.58
N LEU A 82 9.14 -6.51 10.04
CA LEU A 82 8.84 -7.48 11.09
C LEU A 82 9.01 -8.92 10.60
N THR A 83 8.69 -9.22 9.34
CA THR A 83 8.93 -10.55 8.76
C THR A 83 10.42 -10.89 8.77
N ILE A 84 11.28 -9.93 8.40
CA ILE A 84 12.74 -10.11 8.41
C ILE A 84 13.26 -10.26 9.85
N ILE A 85 12.82 -9.40 10.79
CA ILE A 85 13.27 -9.41 12.19
C ILE A 85 12.86 -10.70 12.90
N SER A 86 11.65 -11.19 12.66
CA SER A 86 11.12 -12.40 13.30
C SER A 86 11.65 -13.69 12.67
N GLY A 87 12.29 -13.62 11.49
CA GLY A 87 12.67 -14.80 10.72
C GLY A 87 11.46 -15.63 10.24
N ALA A 88 10.26 -15.04 10.23
CA ALA A 88 9.04 -15.71 9.81
C ALA A 88 9.07 -16.01 8.30
N SER A 89 8.31 -17.02 7.89
CA SER A 89 8.17 -17.32 6.46
C SER A 89 7.51 -16.13 5.74
N PRO A 90 7.96 -15.79 4.51
CA PRO A 90 7.38 -14.69 3.74
C PRO A 90 5.85 -14.78 3.52
N SER A 91 5.30 -15.99 3.51
CA SER A 91 3.85 -16.21 3.36
C SER A 91 3.04 -15.74 4.57
N LEU A 92 3.66 -15.58 5.74
CA LEU A 92 3.03 -15.04 6.95
C LEU A 92 3.14 -13.51 7.04
N ALA A 93 3.83 -12.85 6.10
CA ALA A 93 3.99 -11.40 6.09
C ALA A 93 2.67 -10.62 6.14
N PRO A 94 1.58 -11.04 5.46
CA PRO A 94 0.28 -10.37 5.58
C PRO A 94 -0.26 -10.33 7.01
N THR A 95 -0.05 -11.39 7.80
CA THR A 95 -0.50 -11.47 9.20
C THR A 95 0.13 -10.38 10.06
N PHE A 96 1.38 -10.00 9.77
CA PHE A 96 2.01 -8.85 10.42
C PHE A 96 1.56 -7.53 9.79
N ALA A 97 1.49 -7.46 8.46
CA ALA A 97 1.27 -6.20 7.75
C ALA A 97 -0.12 -5.61 7.97
N VAL A 98 -1.15 -6.43 8.11
CA VAL A 98 -2.53 -5.95 8.20
C VAL A 98 -2.81 -5.18 9.50
N PRO A 99 -2.49 -5.68 10.71
CA PRO A 99 -2.66 -4.90 11.93
C PRO A 99 -1.95 -3.54 11.87
N PHE A 100 -0.70 -3.49 11.39
CA PHE A 100 0.02 -2.24 11.23
C PHE A 100 -0.62 -1.31 10.18
N SER A 101 -1.13 -1.85 9.07
CA SER A 101 -1.84 -1.08 8.06
C SER A 101 -3.08 -0.37 8.61
N LEU A 102 -3.85 -1.06 9.43
CA LEU A 102 -5.06 -0.51 10.04
C LEU A 102 -4.72 0.53 11.10
N LEU A 103 -3.70 0.30 11.93
CA LEU A 103 -3.15 1.35 12.80
C LEU A 103 -2.64 2.55 12.00
N GLY A 104 -2.03 2.28 10.84
CA GLY A 104 -1.59 3.29 9.89
C GLY A 104 -2.73 4.16 9.35
N ILE A 105 -3.98 3.69 9.32
CA ILE A 105 -5.13 4.53 9.01
C ILE A 105 -5.34 5.56 10.12
N LEU A 106 -5.30 5.14 11.38
CA LEU A 106 -5.49 6.04 12.53
C LEU A 106 -4.37 7.09 12.58
N ILE A 107 -3.13 6.66 12.38
CA ILE A 107 -1.97 7.56 12.28
C ILE A 107 -2.15 8.53 11.11
N ASN A 108 -2.69 8.06 9.97
CA ASN A 108 -2.95 8.92 8.82
C ASN A 108 -4.03 9.96 9.11
N GLN A 109 -5.10 9.61 9.84
CA GLN A 109 -6.12 10.59 10.24
C GLN A 109 -5.55 11.65 11.17
N ALA A 110 -4.69 11.26 12.11
CA ALA A 110 -3.96 12.20 12.95
C ALA A 110 -3.02 13.10 12.10
N TYR A 111 -2.29 12.51 11.16
CA TYR A 111 -1.42 13.23 10.23
C TYR A 111 -2.19 14.26 9.41
N MET A 112 -3.34 13.90 8.83
CA MET A 112 -4.18 14.83 8.07
C MET A 112 -4.74 15.95 8.96
N THR A 113 -5.19 15.62 10.16
CA THR A 113 -5.72 16.60 11.14
C THR A 113 -4.65 17.60 11.56
N ILE A 114 -3.43 17.14 11.86
CA ILE A 114 -2.32 18.02 12.24
C ILE A 114 -1.91 18.90 11.04
N ASN A 115 -1.88 18.33 9.83
CA ASN A 115 -1.50 19.10 8.65
C ASN A 115 -2.50 20.21 8.30
N ALA A 116 -3.78 20.07 8.66
CA ALA A 116 -4.75 21.13 8.45
C ALA A 116 -4.34 22.45 9.13
N PHE A 117 -3.70 22.42 10.31
CA PHE A 117 -3.19 23.64 10.96
C PHE A 117 -2.15 24.38 10.11
N TRP A 118 -1.30 23.63 9.40
CA TRP A 118 -0.27 24.20 8.53
C TRP A 118 -0.87 24.78 7.26
N VAL A 119 -1.96 24.20 6.75
CA VAL A 119 -2.71 24.74 5.60
C VAL A 119 -3.31 26.11 5.93
N HIS A 120 -4.00 26.26 7.07
CA HIS A 120 -4.52 27.57 7.48
C HIS A 120 -3.42 28.64 7.65
N LYS A 121 -2.20 28.22 8.02
CA LYS A 121 -1.05 29.13 8.08
C LYS A 121 -0.50 29.46 6.68
N ALA A 122 -0.55 28.52 5.74
CA ALA A 122 -0.20 28.76 4.35
C ALA A 122 -1.16 29.78 3.70
N ASP A 123 -2.45 29.73 4.01
CA ASP A 123 -3.44 30.71 3.51
C ASP A 123 -3.08 32.15 3.91
N LYS A 124 -2.64 32.36 5.16
CA LYS A 124 -2.16 33.68 5.62
C LYS A 124 -0.92 34.17 4.86
N TYR A 125 -0.01 33.27 4.50
CA TYR A 125 1.15 33.63 3.67
C TYR A 125 0.73 33.94 2.22
N LEU A 126 -0.32 33.30 1.72
CA LEU A 126 -0.87 33.56 0.40
C LEU A 126 -1.52 34.95 0.32
N GLU A 127 -2.28 35.35 1.35
CA GLU A 127 -2.85 36.71 1.46
C GLU A 127 -1.79 37.81 1.44
N GLN A 128 -0.58 37.51 1.94
CA GLN A 128 0.57 38.41 1.95
C GLN A 128 1.39 38.36 0.64
N GLY A 129 0.96 37.57 -0.36
CA GLY A 129 1.70 37.36 -1.61
C GLY A 129 3.01 36.58 -1.46
N ASN A 130 3.27 35.96 -0.30
CA ASN A 130 4.52 35.26 -0.01
C ASN A 130 4.47 33.79 -0.46
N ILE A 131 4.75 33.56 -1.74
CA ILE A 131 4.76 32.22 -2.35
C ILE A 131 5.81 31.29 -1.71
N THR A 132 6.95 31.83 -1.27
CA THR A 132 7.99 31.05 -0.59
C THR A 132 7.49 30.51 0.75
N GLY A 133 6.74 31.33 1.50
CA GLY A 133 6.10 30.93 2.76
C GLY A 133 5.07 29.82 2.56
N VAL A 134 4.25 29.92 1.50
CA VAL A 134 3.28 28.88 1.12
C VAL A 134 3.98 27.55 0.82
N ARG A 135 5.07 27.56 0.03
CA ARG A 135 5.83 26.33 -0.26
C ARG A 135 6.47 25.74 1.00
N LEU A 136 7.07 26.58 1.84
CA LEU A 136 7.71 26.13 3.08
C LEU A 136 6.69 25.44 3.99
N MET A 137 5.49 26.03 4.15
CA MET A 137 4.42 25.47 4.99
C MET A 137 3.85 24.14 4.47
N ASN A 138 3.90 23.90 3.15
CA ASN A 138 3.46 22.63 2.58
C ASN A 138 4.49 21.51 2.75
N TYR A 139 5.79 21.80 2.65
CA TYR A 139 6.82 20.76 2.68
C TYR A 139 7.40 20.53 4.07
N VAL A 140 7.82 21.57 4.79
CA VAL A 140 8.62 21.42 6.02
C VAL A 140 7.79 20.91 7.20
N PRO A 141 6.65 21.52 7.58
CA PRO A 141 5.82 21.02 8.68
C PRO A 141 5.25 19.63 8.41
N SER A 142 4.86 19.37 7.15
CA SER A 142 4.39 18.05 6.71
C SER A 142 5.47 16.98 6.87
N GLY A 143 6.72 17.29 6.49
CA GLY A 143 7.86 16.39 6.65
C GLY A 143 8.20 16.09 8.12
N ILE A 144 8.15 17.11 8.98
CA ILE A 144 8.33 16.94 10.44
C ILE A 144 7.23 16.05 11.02
N THR A 145 5.97 16.31 10.66
CA THR A 145 4.83 15.52 11.14
C THR A 145 4.95 14.07 10.69
N SER A 146 5.38 13.83 9.43
CA SER A 146 5.66 12.48 8.91
C SER A 146 6.80 11.79 9.66
N THR A 147 7.86 12.54 10.00
CA THR A 147 9.00 12.04 10.79
C THR A 147 8.57 11.55 12.15
N ILE A 148 7.74 12.30 12.86
CA ILE A 148 7.26 11.94 14.19
C ILE A 148 6.28 10.75 14.12
N LEU A 149 5.33 10.78 13.19
CA LEU A 149 4.24 9.81 13.15
C LEU A 149 4.57 8.49 12.46
N TYR A 150 5.52 8.49 11.51
CA TYR A 150 5.87 7.29 10.75
C TYR A 150 7.35 6.92 10.89
N GLY A 151 8.24 7.91 10.83
CA GLY A 151 9.68 7.70 10.95
C GLY A 151 10.10 7.14 12.31
N VAL A 152 9.65 7.77 13.39
CA VAL A 152 9.98 7.33 14.76
C VAL A 152 9.46 5.92 15.05
N PRO A 153 8.18 5.56 14.78
CA PRO A 153 7.73 4.19 14.98
C PRO A 153 8.49 3.15 14.14
N ALA A 154 8.83 3.47 12.89
CA ALA A 154 9.61 2.58 12.03
C ALA A 154 11.05 2.40 12.54
N PHE A 155 11.68 3.48 13.02
CA PHE A 155 12.98 3.41 13.70
C PHE A 155 12.92 2.52 14.93
N CYS A 156 11.94 2.74 15.80
CA CYS A 156 11.76 1.98 17.03
C CYS A 156 11.55 0.48 16.74
N LEU A 157 10.74 0.15 15.72
CA LEU A 157 10.51 -1.23 15.31
C LEU A 157 11.81 -1.96 14.96
N VAL A 158 12.66 -1.34 14.14
CA VAL A 158 13.89 -1.98 13.65
C VAL A 158 15.02 -1.93 14.68
N TYR A 159 15.10 -0.86 15.47
CA TYR A 159 16.15 -0.68 16.47
C TYR A 159 15.94 -1.54 17.71
N PHE A 160 14.71 -1.57 18.24
CA PHE A 160 14.36 -2.39 19.41
C PHE A 160 13.91 -3.80 19.05
N GLY A 161 13.72 -4.09 17.76
CA GLY A 161 13.48 -5.43 17.24
C GLY A 161 12.10 -6.00 17.53
N GLY A 162 11.99 -7.33 17.42
CA GLY A 162 10.73 -8.07 17.53
C GLY A 162 10.08 -7.97 18.91
N ASP A 163 10.88 -7.80 19.98
CA ASP A 163 10.35 -7.63 21.33
C ASP A 163 9.57 -6.32 21.50
N PHE A 164 10.02 -5.23 20.86
CA PHE A 164 9.25 -3.98 20.85
C PHE A 164 7.99 -4.11 20.02
N ALA A 165 8.05 -4.77 18.86
CA ALA A 165 6.86 -5.06 18.06
C ALA A 165 5.84 -5.87 18.87
N THR A 166 6.31 -6.90 19.58
CA THR A 166 5.47 -7.81 20.38
C THR A 166 4.88 -7.10 21.59
N LYS A 167 5.66 -6.25 22.29
CA LYS A 167 5.18 -5.43 23.40
C LYS A 167 4.22 -4.33 22.93
N ALA A 168 4.49 -3.70 21.79
CA ALA A 168 3.61 -2.69 21.20
C ALA A 168 2.28 -3.32 20.77
N LEU A 169 2.31 -4.52 20.19
CA LEU A 169 1.11 -5.30 19.90
C LEU A 169 0.39 -5.70 21.19
N ALA A 170 1.10 -6.22 22.20
CA ALA A 170 0.51 -6.62 23.48
C ALA A 170 -0.05 -5.45 24.31
N ALA A 171 0.40 -4.21 24.05
CA ALA A 171 -0.16 -3.00 24.65
C ALA A 171 -1.51 -2.61 24.04
N ILE A 172 -1.83 -3.12 22.84
CA ILE A 172 -3.14 -2.95 22.22
C ILE A 172 -4.09 -4.00 22.82
N PRO A 173 -5.31 -3.62 23.27
CA PRO A 173 -6.29 -4.56 23.78
C PRO A 173 -6.53 -5.72 22.82
N GLN A 174 -6.55 -6.96 23.33
CA GLN A 174 -6.72 -8.17 22.52
C GLN A 174 -7.96 -8.11 21.61
N ASN A 175 -9.07 -7.56 22.12
CA ASN A 175 -10.30 -7.37 21.36
C ASN A 175 -10.10 -6.52 20.09
N ILE A 176 -9.19 -5.53 20.14
CA ILE A 176 -8.85 -4.71 18.98
C ILE A 176 -7.99 -5.54 18.02
N ILE A 177 -6.97 -6.24 18.50
CA ILE A 177 -6.12 -7.11 17.66
C ILE A 177 -6.96 -8.16 16.92
N ASP A 178 -7.88 -8.81 17.63
CA ASP A 178 -8.77 -9.82 17.05
C ASP A 178 -9.67 -9.21 15.97
N ALA A 179 -10.22 -8.01 16.22
CA ALA A 179 -10.96 -7.27 15.20
C ALA A 179 -10.08 -6.91 13.99
N LEU A 180 -8.85 -6.45 14.20
CA LEU A 180 -7.89 -6.13 13.13
C LEU A 180 -7.52 -7.38 12.32
N ASN A 181 -7.37 -8.54 12.96
CA ASN A 181 -7.09 -9.82 12.31
C ASN A 181 -8.26 -10.30 11.45
N VAL A 182 -9.49 -10.24 11.98
CA VAL A 182 -10.70 -10.59 11.21
C VAL A 182 -10.87 -9.67 10.00
N VAL A 183 -10.73 -8.35 10.21
CA VAL A 183 -10.78 -7.37 9.11
C VAL A 183 -9.67 -7.65 8.09
N GLY A 184 -8.48 -8.03 8.55
CA GLY A 184 -7.37 -8.33 7.67
C GLY A 184 -7.49 -9.59 6.85
N ALA A 185 -8.07 -10.65 7.42
CA ALA A 185 -8.40 -11.86 6.68
C ALA A 185 -9.42 -11.59 5.55
N LEU A 186 -10.28 -10.57 5.72
CA LEU A 186 -11.27 -10.16 4.72
C LEU A 186 -10.72 -9.19 3.66
N MET A 187 -9.59 -8.51 3.90
CA MET A 187 -9.06 -7.50 2.98
C MET A 187 -8.76 -7.99 1.55
N PRO A 188 -8.16 -9.19 1.34
CA PRO A 188 -7.95 -9.70 -0.02
C PRO A 188 -9.25 -9.88 -0.81
N ALA A 189 -10.30 -10.40 -0.15
CA ALA A 189 -11.60 -10.59 -0.77
C ALA A 189 -12.27 -9.24 -1.09
N LEU A 190 -12.14 -8.26 -0.18
CA LEU A 190 -12.61 -6.89 -0.41
C LEU A 190 -11.91 -6.25 -1.61
N GLY A 191 -10.59 -6.41 -1.74
CA GLY A 191 -9.82 -5.87 -2.87
C GLY A 191 -10.30 -6.40 -4.23
N ILE A 192 -10.48 -7.72 -4.35
CA ILE A 192 -11.04 -8.35 -5.56
C ILE A 192 -12.47 -7.85 -5.82
N ALA A 193 -13.30 -7.76 -4.78
CA ALA A 193 -14.67 -7.28 -4.92
C ALA A 193 -14.75 -5.82 -5.39
N MET A 194 -13.85 -4.94 -4.91
CA MET A 194 -13.77 -3.55 -5.38
C MET A 194 -13.30 -3.49 -6.84
N LEU A 195 -12.30 -4.27 -7.25
CA LEU A 195 -11.91 -4.33 -8.67
C LEU A 195 -13.07 -4.80 -9.55
N LEU A 196 -13.78 -5.83 -9.10
CA LEU A 196 -14.95 -6.34 -9.81
C LEU A 196 -16.08 -5.31 -9.84
N SER A 197 -16.35 -4.54 -8.78
CA SER A 197 -17.41 -3.53 -8.83
C SER A 197 -17.12 -2.43 -9.87
N PHE A 198 -15.85 -2.10 -10.11
CA PHE A 198 -15.44 -1.17 -11.18
C PHE A 198 -15.42 -1.81 -12.57
N LEU A 199 -15.01 -3.08 -12.71
CA LEU A 199 -14.81 -3.75 -14.00
C LEU A 199 -16.03 -4.56 -14.47
N ALA A 200 -16.92 -4.99 -13.57
CA ALA A 200 -18.02 -5.90 -13.87
C ALA A 200 -19.17 -5.19 -14.59
N LYS A 201 -19.00 -4.98 -15.89
CA LYS A 201 -20.13 -4.70 -16.78
C LYS A 201 -20.77 -6.02 -17.17
N LYS A 202 -22.11 -6.06 -17.24
CA LYS A 202 -22.88 -7.27 -17.61
C LYS A 202 -22.36 -7.98 -18.87
N LYS A 203 -21.83 -7.22 -19.83
CA LYS A 203 -21.30 -7.72 -21.11
C LYS A 203 -19.91 -8.37 -21.02
N ILE A 204 -19.09 -8.02 -20.02
CA ILE A 204 -17.69 -8.49 -19.94
C ILE A 204 -17.41 -9.37 -18.71
N VAL A 205 -18.37 -9.49 -17.78
CA VAL A 205 -18.23 -10.36 -16.59
C VAL A 205 -18.04 -11.84 -16.95
N ALA A 206 -18.54 -12.28 -18.11
CA ALA A 206 -18.32 -13.63 -18.61
C ALA A 206 -16.82 -13.95 -18.81
N PHE A 207 -16.03 -12.99 -19.30
CA PHE A 207 -14.58 -13.16 -19.46
C PHE A 207 -13.86 -13.35 -18.13
N PHE A 208 -14.34 -12.72 -17.06
CA PHE A 208 -13.81 -12.94 -15.71
C PHE A 208 -14.01 -14.39 -15.26
N PHE A 209 -15.22 -14.94 -15.42
CA PHE A 209 -15.47 -16.35 -15.07
C PHE A 209 -14.66 -17.32 -15.93
N ILE A 210 -14.53 -17.06 -17.22
CA ILE A 210 -13.68 -17.88 -18.11
C ILE A 210 -12.24 -17.90 -17.60
N GLY A 211 -11.67 -16.73 -17.27
CA GLY A 211 -10.34 -16.63 -16.68
C GLY A 211 -10.23 -17.39 -15.36
N TYR A 212 -11.20 -17.24 -14.46
CA TYR A 212 -11.24 -17.95 -13.17
C TYR A 212 -11.23 -19.47 -13.34
N PHE A 213 -12.10 -20.02 -14.20
CA PHE A 213 -12.15 -21.46 -14.45
C PHE A 213 -10.87 -21.96 -15.15
N ALA A 214 -10.28 -21.16 -16.04
CA ALA A 214 -8.99 -21.48 -16.65
C ALA A 214 -7.85 -21.54 -15.62
N THR A 215 -7.80 -20.62 -14.65
CA THR A 215 -6.82 -20.70 -13.55
C THR A 215 -7.02 -21.93 -12.70
N VAL A 216 -8.25 -22.18 -12.25
CA VAL A 216 -8.55 -23.22 -11.25
C VAL A 216 -8.44 -24.62 -11.83
N TYR A 217 -9.00 -24.86 -13.02
CA TYR A 217 -9.09 -26.19 -13.62
C TYR A 217 -7.95 -26.49 -14.58
N ALA A 218 -7.56 -25.52 -15.43
CA ALA A 218 -6.46 -25.71 -16.36
C ALA A 218 -5.08 -25.39 -15.75
N LYS A 219 -5.04 -24.93 -14.48
CA LYS A 219 -3.82 -24.58 -13.75
C LYS A 219 -2.92 -23.59 -14.51
N LEU A 220 -3.52 -22.75 -15.35
CA LEU A 220 -2.78 -21.72 -16.07
C LEU A 220 -2.34 -20.64 -15.08
N ASP A 221 -1.10 -20.20 -15.20
CA ASP A 221 -0.60 -19.11 -14.38
C ASP A 221 -1.21 -17.76 -14.79
N THR A 222 -1.11 -16.79 -13.88
CA THR A 222 -1.67 -15.44 -14.09
C THR A 222 -1.09 -14.77 -15.33
N MET A 223 0.18 -15.05 -15.67
CA MET A 223 0.85 -14.48 -16.83
C MET A 223 0.26 -15.02 -18.14
N ALA A 224 0.12 -16.35 -18.27
CA ALA A 224 -0.47 -16.99 -19.44
C ALA A 224 -1.89 -16.49 -19.67
N ILE A 225 -2.72 -16.43 -18.63
CA ILE A 225 -4.09 -15.92 -18.74
C ILE A 225 -4.11 -14.47 -19.20
N THR A 226 -3.19 -13.64 -18.72
CA THR A 226 -3.08 -12.24 -19.15
C THR A 226 -2.73 -12.13 -20.63
N ILE A 227 -1.79 -12.95 -21.13
CA ILE A 227 -1.41 -12.98 -22.55
C ILE A 227 -2.61 -13.41 -23.41
N PHE A 228 -3.28 -14.50 -23.04
CA PHE A 228 -4.46 -14.96 -23.78
C PHE A 228 -5.59 -13.93 -23.76
N ALA A 229 -5.86 -13.32 -22.60
CA ALA A 229 -6.87 -12.27 -22.48
C ALA A 229 -6.53 -11.04 -23.34
N ALA A 230 -5.25 -10.65 -23.43
CA ALA A 230 -4.80 -9.58 -24.30
C ALA A 230 -5.01 -9.92 -25.79
N CYS A 231 -4.64 -11.13 -26.23
CA CYS A 231 -4.89 -11.59 -27.59
C CYS A 231 -6.39 -11.57 -27.92
N VAL A 232 -7.24 -12.11 -27.05
CA VAL A 232 -8.69 -12.11 -27.23
C VAL A 232 -9.24 -10.68 -27.28
N GLY A 233 -8.76 -9.79 -26.41
CA GLY A 233 -9.16 -8.38 -26.41
C GLY A 233 -8.80 -7.66 -27.71
N VAL A 234 -7.59 -7.88 -28.23
CA VAL A 234 -7.14 -7.33 -29.52
C VAL A 234 -7.97 -7.89 -30.67
N LEU A 235 -8.25 -9.20 -30.69
CA LEU A 235 -9.10 -9.80 -31.73
C LEU A 235 -10.51 -9.21 -31.71
N ILE A 236 -11.14 -9.11 -30.54
CA ILE A 236 -12.47 -8.50 -30.40
C ILE A 236 -12.44 -7.05 -30.89
N TYR A 237 -11.41 -6.28 -30.53
CA TYR A 237 -11.25 -4.90 -30.99
C TYR A 237 -11.18 -4.81 -32.53
N LEU A 238 -10.32 -5.61 -33.17
CA LEU A 238 -10.12 -5.61 -34.62
C LEU A 238 -11.38 -6.05 -35.38
N PHE A 239 -12.06 -7.10 -34.91
CA PHE A 239 -13.27 -7.61 -35.57
C PHE A 239 -14.53 -6.77 -35.31
N THR A 240 -14.54 -5.96 -34.26
CA THR A 240 -15.66 -5.05 -33.97
C THR A 240 -15.51 -3.72 -34.73
N MET A 241 -14.30 -3.16 -34.84
CA MET A 241 -14.09 -1.92 -35.61
C MET A 241 -14.35 -2.07 -37.11
N LYS A 242 -14.11 -3.24 -37.69
CA LYS A 242 -14.35 -3.46 -39.12
C LYS A 242 -15.83 -3.33 -39.51
N LYS A 243 -16.76 -3.51 -38.56
CA LYS A 243 -18.21 -3.37 -38.81
C LYS A 243 -18.70 -1.93 -38.89
N GLU A 244 -17.96 -0.95 -38.37
CA GLU A 244 -18.36 0.47 -38.43
C GLU A 244 -17.88 1.18 -39.71
N GLY A 245 -17.04 0.54 -40.53
CA GLY A 245 -16.48 1.09 -41.77
C GLY A 245 -17.02 0.48 -43.07
N GLU A 246 -18.00 -0.42 -43.01
CA GLU A 246 -18.62 -1.08 -44.18
C GLU A 246 -20.12 -0.71 -44.35
N GLU A 247 -20.61 0.32 -43.65
CA GLU A 247 -21.99 0.84 -43.76
C GLU A 247 -22.12 2.22 -44.44
N GLU A 248 -21.13 2.66 -45.25
CA GLU A 248 -21.29 3.78 -46.20
C GLU A 248 -21.39 3.31 -47.65
#